data_AF-A0A7J3ZBB7-F1
#
_entry.id   AF-A0A7J3ZBB7-F1
#
_cell.length_a   1.000
_cell.length_b   1.000
_cell.length_c   1.000
_cell.angle_alpha   90.00
_cell.angle_beta   90.00
_cell.angle_gamma   90.00
#
_symmetry.space_group_name_H-M   'P 1'
#
loop_
_entity.id
_entity.type
_entity.pdbx_description
1 polymer ?
#
loop_
_entity_poly.entity_id
_entity_poly.type
_entity_poly.pdbx_seq_one_letter_code
_entity_poly.pdbx_strand_id
1 'polypeptide(L)'
;MARTYTRRLKKEARILLHVKREGFDFIAVIRGYMGIEHLKILNSDAEIEDLVMEIAREKFFGEVKYLITYPGDLYDRWQKALKIVGRDDVVIEPMLPKDLEDLIASYIDLFGKIAMILASLRR
;
A
#
# COMPACT_ATOMS: atom_id res chain seq x y z
N MET A 1 -16.83 -11.98 -3.06
CA MET A 1 -16.05 -11.26 -4.09
C MET A 1 -15.11 -12.25 -4.77
N ALA A 2 -15.08 -12.29 -6.10
CA ALA A 2 -14.20 -13.19 -6.84
C ALA A 2 -12.75 -12.69 -6.74
N ARG A 3 -11.87 -13.47 -6.12
CA ARG A 3 -10.43 -13.17 -6.06
C ARG A 3 -9.81 -13.45 -7.43
N THR A 4 -9.22 -12.43 -8.04
CA THR A 4 -8.54 -12.56 -9.34
C THR A 4 -7.16 -13.18 -9.14
N TYR A 5 -6.95 -14.37 -9.69
CA TYR A 5 -5.61 -14.99 -9.71
C TYR A 5 -4.66 -14.12 -10.55
N THR A 6 -3.59 -13.61 -9.95
CA THR A 6 -2.51 -12.98 -10.73
C THR A 6 -1.72 -14.07 -11.45
N ARG A 7 -2.04 -14.32 -12.73
CA ARG A 7 -1.14 -15.08 -13.63
C ARG A 7 0.24 -14.42 -13.57
N ARG A 8 1.25 -15.17 -13.09
CA ARG A 8 2.68 -14.82 -12.96
C ARG A 8 2.91 -13.30 -12.86
N LEU A 9 2.81 -12.77 -11.64
CA LEU A 9 3.21 -11.39 -11.36
C LEU A 9 4.61 -11.14 -11.96
N LYS A 10 4.73 -10.12 -12.82
CA LYS A 10 6.03 -9.79 -13.42
C LYS A 10 6.99 -9.42 -12.29
N LYS A 11 8.26 -9.80 -12.41
CA LYS A 11 9.31 -9.52 -11.41
C LYS A 11 9.38 -8.04 -11.01
N GLU A 12 9.00 -7.15 -11.93
CA GLU A 12 9.06 -5.70 -11.78
C GLU A 12 7.69 -5.05 -11.54
N ALA A 13 6.65 -5.83 -11.29
CA ALA A 13 5.33 -5.29 -10.99
C ALA A 13 5.39 -4.42 -9.74
N ARG A 14 4.79 -3.23 -9.81
CA ARG A 14 4.71 -2.31 -8.67
C ARG A 14 3.43 -2.55 -7.89
N ILE A 15 3.63 -2.84 -6.61
CA ILE A 15 2.59 -3.02 -5.62
C ILE A 15 2.65 -1.83 -4.68
N LEU A 16 1.55 -1.11 -4.56
CA LEU A 16 1.39 -0.12 -3.52
C LEU A 16 0.94 -0.84 -2.25
N LEU A 17 1.67 -0.63 -1.16
CA LEU A 17 1.35 -1.13 0.16
C LEU A 17 1.00 0.06 1.05
N HIS A 18 -0.21 0.06 1.59
CA HIS A 18 -0.67 1.02 2.56
C HIS A 18 -0.82 0.35 3.94
N VAL A 19 -0.10 0.84 4.95
CA VAL A 19 -0.20 0.33 6.33
C VAL A 19 -0.56 1.47 7.28
N LYS A 20 -1.71 1.39 7.96
CA LYS A 20 -2.13 2.34 8.99
C LYS A 20 -1.93 1.77 10.39
N ARG A 21 -1.09 2.40 11.21
CA ARG A 21 -0.73 1.96 12.58
C ARG A 21 -0.40 3.14 13.49
N GLU A 22 -0.89 3.13 14.72
CA GLU A 22 -0.53 4.09 15.78
C GLU A 22 -0.64 5.58 15.34
N GLY A 23 -1.63 5.92 14.50
CA GLY A 23 -1.82 7.28 13.97
C GLY A 23 -0.88 7.65 12.81
N PHE A 24 -0.19 6.67 12.22
CA PHE A 24 0.66 6.84 11.05
C PHE A 24 0.15 6.03 9.87
N ASP A 25 0.25 6.60 8.68
CA ASP A 25 -0.02 5.94 7.41
C ASP A 25 1.32 5.78 6.65
N PHE A 26 1.71 4.52 6.42
CA PHE A 26 2.89 4.13 5.67
C PHE A 26 2.49 3.79 4.25
N ILE A 27 3.09 4.46 3.29
CA ILE A 27 2.88 4.26 1.86
C ILE A 27 4.17 3.77 1.25
N ALA A 28 4.20 2.49 0.88
CA ALA A 28 5.35 1.87 0.27
C ALA A 28 5.04 1.41 -1.15
N VAL A 29 5.96 1.60 -2.07
CA VAL A 29 5.92 0.97 -3.39
C VAL A 29 6.93 -0.15 -3.39
N ILE A 30 6.45 -1.37 -3.64
CA ILE A 30 7.25 -2.58 -3.69
C ILE A 30 7.36 -3.00 -5.15
N ARG A 31 8.60 -3.14 -5.64
CA ARG A 31 8.88 -3.61 -7.00
C ARG A 31 9.10 -5.12 -6.99
N GLY A 32 8.00 -5.87 -7.03
CA GLY A 32 8.00 -7.33 -6.96
C GLY A 32 8.95 -7.86 -5.89
N TYR A 33 9.95 -8.66 -6.30
CA TYR A 33 10.95 -9.25 -5.39
C TYR A 33 12.18 -8.37 -5.15
N MET A 34 12.25 -7.18 -5.76
CA MET A 34 13.37 -6.25 -5.54
C MET A 34 13.23 -5.46 -4.23
N GLY A 35 12.04 -5.50 -3.62
CA GLY A 35 11.75 -4.83 -2.35
C GLY A 35 11.19 -3.42 -2.51
N ILE A 36 11.35 -2.59 -1.48
CA ILE A 36 10.81 -1.25 -1.40
C ILE A 36 11.60 -0.30 -2.33
N GLU A 37 10.90 0.32 -3.27
CA GLU A 37 11.40 1.36 -4.18
C GLU A 37 11.17 2.76 -3.61
N HIS A 38 10.00 2.98 -2.98
CA HIS A 38 9.62 4.24 -2.35
C HIS A 38 8.93 3.98 -1.01
N LEU A 39 9.17 4.84 -0.03
CA LEU A 39 8.47 4.83 1.26
C LEU A 39 8.17 6.27 1.69
N LYS A 40 6.92 6.52 2.03
CA LYS A 40 6.47 7.75 2.68
C LYS A 40 5.76 7.41 3.98
N ILE A 41 6.08 8.14 5.04
CA ILE A 41 5.42 8.03 6.33
C ILE A 41 4.67 9.32 6.57
N LEU A 42 3.37 9.20 6.77
CA LEU A 42 2.49 10.33 7.01
C LEU A 42 1.94 10.22 8.42
N ASN A 43 1.94 11.34 9.13
CA ASN A 43 1.26 11.47 10.40
C ASN A 43 -0.20 11.78 10.12
N SER A 44 -1.13 10.89 10.45
CA SER A 44 -2.42 10.95 9.77
C SER A 44 -3.64 10.59 10.63
N ASP A 45 -4.38 11.67 10.90
CA ASP A 45 -5.84 11.75 10.90
C ASP A 45 -6.38 12.12 9.49
N ALA A 46 -5.56 12.02 8.44
CA ALA A 46 -5.93 12.46 7.08
C ALA A 46 -6.90 11.46 6.42
N GLU A 47 -7.81 11.98 5.60
CA GLU A 47 -8.69 11.16 4.79
C GLU A 47 -7.89 10.45 3.67
N ILE A 48 -8.27 9.22 3.32
CA ILE A 48 -7.58 8.43 2.29
C ILE A 48 -7.64 9.14 0.94
N GLU A 49 -8.68 9.92 0.69
CA GLU A 49 -8.83 10.72 -0.51
C GLU A 49 -7.68 11.74 -0.67
N ASP A 50 -7.30 12.44 0.40
CA ASP A 50 -6.20 13.41 0.37
C ASP A 50 -4.86 12.71 0.10
N LEU A 51 -4.67 11.55 0.74
CA LEU A 51 -3.52 10.68 0.55
C LEU A 51 -3.39 10.23 -0.91
N VAL A 52 -4.48 9.74 -1.52
CA VAL A 52 -4.50 9.31 -2.91
C VAL A 52 -4.23 10.47 -3.85
N MET A 53 -4.80 11.65 -3.59
CA MET A 53 -4.54 12.85 -4.40
C MET A 53 -3.07 13.28 -4.34
N GLU A 54 -2.41 13.12 -3.20
CA GLU A 54 -0.98 13.40 -3.06
C GLU A 54 -0.13 12.38 -3.82
N ILE A 55 -0.37 11.08 -3.63
CA ILE A 55 0.37 10.01 -4.31
C ILE A 55 0.10 10.03 -5.82
N ALA A 56 -1.08 10.44 -6.27
CA ALA A 56 -1.41 10.52 -7.69
C ALA A 56 -0.53 11.50 -8.48
N ARG A 57 0.13 12.44 -7.79
CA ARG A 57 1.11 13.37 -8.39
C ARG A 57 2.49 12.73 -8.59
N GLU A 58 2.75 11.60 -7.95
CA GLU A 58 4.02 10.90 -8.04
C GLU A 58 4.13 10.10 -9.34
N LYS A 59 5.28 10.21 -10.02
CA LYS A 59 5.51 9.54 -11.31
C LYS A 59 5.32 8.02 -11.24
N PHE A 60 5.74 7.40 -10.13
CA PHE A 60 5.63 5.95 -9.94
C PHE A 60 4.18 5.47 -9.87
N PHE A 61 3.23 6.34 -9.50
CA PHE A 61 1.87 5.91 -9.23
C PHE A 61 1.19 5.36 -10.48
N GLY A 62 1.44 5.96 -11.66
CA GLY A 62 0.95 5.47 -12.94
C GLY A 62 1.38 4.03 -13.28
N GLU A 63 2.45 3.54 -12.64
CA GLU A 63 3.01 2.21 -12.87
C GLU A 63 2.52 1.17 -11.85
N VAL A 64 1.84 1.60 -10.78
CA VAL A 64 1.21 0.72 -9.79
C VAL A 64 0.06 -0.02 -10.45
N LYS A 65 0.03 -1.36 -10.31
CA LYS A 65 -1.09 -2.20 -10.81
C LYS A 65 -1.83 -2.93 -9.71
N TYR A 66 -1.23 -2.98 -8.53
CA TYR A 66 -1.71 -3.73 -7.38
C TYR A 66 -1.66 -2.86 -6.15
N LEU A 67 -2.67 -2.97 -5.30
CA LEU A 67 -2.75 -2.30 -4.02
C LEU A 67 -3.02 -3.33 -2.93
N ILE A 68 -2.26 -3.26 -1.84
CA ILE A 68 -2.49 -4.01 -0.61
C ILE A 68 -2.61 -3.01 0.52
N THR A 69 -3.57 -3.25 1.39
CA THR A 69 -3.92 -2.40 2.51
C THR A 69 -3.87 -3.19 3.81
N TYR A 70 -3.44 -2.50 4.86
CA TYR A 70 -3.44 -3.03 6.20
C TYR A 70 -3.81 -1.90 7.18
N PRO A 71 -4.89 -2.03 7.98
CA PRO A 71 -5.85 -3.13 8.00
C PRO A 71 -6.67 -3.23 6.70
N GLY A 72 -7.23 -4.42 6.43
CA GLY A 72 -7.94 -4.71 5.17
C GLY A 72 -9.31 -4.05 5.03
N ASP A 73 -9.82 -3.42 6.09
CA ASP A 73 -11.05 -2.61 6.08
C ASP A 73 -10.88 -1.26 5.33
N LEU A 74 -9.65 -0.91 4.96
CA LEU A 74 -9.35 0.25 4.12
C LEU A 74 -9.73 0.05 2.64
N TYR A 75 -10.12 -1.15 2.25
CA TYR A 75 -10.48 -1.52 0.88
C TYR A 75 -11.53 -0.57 0.26
N ASP A 76 -12.66 -0.34 0.95
CA ASP A 76 -13.76 0.46 0.41
C ASP A 76 -13.37 1.93 0.21
N ARG A 77 -12.53 2.46 1.10
CA ARG A 77 -12.02 3.83 1.04
C ARG A 77 -11.07 3.98 -0.15
N TRP A 78 -10.15 3.05 -0.33
CA TRP A 78 -9.26 3.05 -1.49
C TRP A 78 -9.99 2.85 -2.81
N GLN A 79 -11.01 2.00 -2.85
CA GLN A 79 -11.80 1.81 -4.06
C GLN A 79 -12.51 3.10 -4.50
N LYS A 80 -13.03 3.89 -3.54
CA LYS A 80 -13.62 5.21 -3.83
C LYS A 80 -12.56 6.21 -4.26
N ALA A 81 -11.43 6.27 -3.56
CA ALA A 81 -10.36 7.22 -3.85
C ALA A 81 -9.72 6.98 -5.23
N LEU A 82 -9.51 5.72 -5.63
CA LEU A 82 -8.96 5.37 -6.95
C LEU A 82 -9.88 5.80 -8.10
N LYS A 83 -11.20 5.70 -7.93
CA LYS A 83 -12.18 6.21 -8.90
C LYS A 83 -12.04 7.70 -9.13
N ILE A 84 -11.83 8.48 -8.07
CA ILE A 84 -11.69 9.94 -8.15
C ILE A 84 -10.49 10.34 -9.02
N VAL A 85 -9.39 9.58 -8.94
CA VAL A 85 -8.17 9.82 -9.72
C VAL A 85 -8.11 9.03 -11.03
N GLY A 86 -9.20 8.38 -11.44
CA GLY A 86 -9.29 7.64 -12.71
C GLY A 86 -8.41 6.38 -12.78
N ARG A 87 -8.15 5.73 -11.64
CA ARG A 87 -7.29 4.55 -11.50
C ARG A 87 -8.06 3.27 -11.16
N ASP A 88 -9.20 3.09 -11.83
CA ASP A 88 -10.03 1.89 -11.72
C ASP A 88 -9.34 0.61 -12.22
N ASP A 89 -8.19 0.76 -12.89
CA ASP A 89 -7.36 -0.33 -13.39
C ASP A 89 -6.53 -1.02 -12.29
N VAL A 90 -6.43 -0.42 -11.10
CA VAL A 90 -5.66 -0.97 -9.98
C VAL A 90 -6.44 -2.08 -9.28
N VAL A 91 -5.80 -3.25 -9.12
CA VAL A 91 -6.39 -4.40 -8.41
C VAL A 91 -6.04 -4.30 -6.93
N ILE A 92 -7.06 -4.20 -6.07
CA ILE A 92 -6.92 -4.11 -4.61
C ILE A 92 -7.01 -5.51 -3.99
N GLU A 93 -6.17 -5.80 -3.01
CA GLU A 93 -6.03 -7.11 -2.35
C GLU A 93 -5.94 -8.29 -3.33
N PRO A 94 -5.00 -8.25 -4.31
CA PRO A 94 -4.82 -9.36 -5.21
C PRO A 94 -4.33 -10.59 -4.44
N MET A 95 -4.69 -11.79 -4.92
CA MET A 95 -3.96 -12.99 -4.51
C MET A 95 -2.53 -12.90 -5.03
N LEU A 96 -1.55 -13.08 -4.16
CA LEU A 96 -0.14 -13.04 -4.50
C LEU A 96 0.51 -14.43 -4.35
N PRO A 97 1.65 -14.67 -5.03
CA PRO A 97 2.52 -15.77 -4.69
C PRO A 97 2.92 -15.75 -3.21
N LYS A 98 3.02 -16.93 -2.58
CA LYS A 98 3.22 -17.06 -1.13
C LYS A 98 4.49 -16.37 -0.62
N ASP A 99 5.57 -16.47 -1.38
CA ASP A 99 6.84 -15.79 -1.12
C ASP A 99 6.70 -14.26 -1.09
N LEU A 100 5.85 -13.70 -1.95
CA LEU A 100 5.59 -12.27 -1.96
C LEU A 100 4.63 -11.84 -0.85
N GLU A 101 3.65 -12.68 -0.50
CA GLU A 101 2.82 -12.47 0.69
C GLU A 101 3.69 -12.42 1.96
N ASP A 102 4.64 -13.35 2.09
CA ASP A 102 5.55 -13.42 3.23
C ASP A 102 6.48 -12.19 3.28
N LEU A 103 6.96 -11.72 2.11
CA LEU A 103 7.73 -10.47 2.02
C LEU A 103 6.90 -9.26 2.49
N ILE A 104 5.67 -9.12 2.00
CA ILE A 104 4.78 -8.02 2.36
C ILE A 104 4.44 -8.06 3.85
N ALA A 105 4.16 -9.25 4.40
CA ALA A 105 3.92 -9.42 5.83
C ALA A 105 5.13 -8.94 6.66
N SER A 106 6.35 -9.25 6.22
CA SER A 106 7.57 -8.77 6.90
C SER A 106 7.68 -7.24 6.90
N TYR A 107 7.23 -6.56 5.84
CA TYR A 107 7.20 -5.10 5.78
C TYR A 107 6.11 -4.51 6.68
N ILE A 108 4.93 -5.14 6.74
CA ILE A 108 3.86 -4.73 7.65
C ILE A 108 4.36 -4.79 9.11
N ASP A 109 5.04 -5.87 9.48
CA ASP A 109 5.62 -6.02 10.83
C ASP A 109 6.71 -4.99 11.11
N LEU A 110 7.58 -4.71 10.12
CA LEU A 110 8.62 -3.69 10.24
C LEU A 110 8.00 -2.30 10.44
N PHE A 111 7.01 -1.93 9.63
CA PHE A 111 6.31 -0.65 9.76
C PHE A 111 5.56 -0.54 11.09
N GLY A 112 4.99 -1.63 11.60
CA GLY A 112 4.41 -1.67 12.94
C GLY A 112 5.42 -1.33 14.03
N LYS A 113 6.63 -1.90 13.97
CA LYS A 113 7.71 -1.57 14.92
C LYS A 113 8.16 -0.12 14.81
N ILE A 114 8.28 0.41 13.58
CA ILE A 114 8.62 1.82 13.36
C ILE A 114 7.53 2.72 13.95
N ALA A 115 6.25 2.40 13.73
CA ALA A 115 5.12 3.16 14.28
C ALA A 115 5.17 3.22 15.81
N MET A 116 5.45 2.10 16.48
CA MET A 116 5.61 2.04 17.94
C MET A 116 6.74 2.96 18.43
N ILE A 117 7.89 2.94 17.75
CA ILE A 117 9.03 3.81 18.08
C ILE A 117 8.63 5.28 17.92
N LEU A 118 8.04 5.65 16.77
CA LEU A 118 7.60 7.02 16.51
C LEU A 118 6.55 7.50 17.53
N ALA A 119 5.60 6.63 17.91
CA ALA A 119 4.61 6.93 18.93
C ALA A 119 5.24 7.15 20.32
N SER A 120 6.30 6.41 20.65
CA SER A 120 7.02 6.58 21.93
C SER A 120 7.74 7.92 22.03
N LEU A 121 8.21 8.48 20.90
CA LEU A 121 8.90 9.77 20.84
C LEU A 121 7.97 10.98 20.96
N ARG A 122 6.65 10.77 20.90
CA ARG A 122 5.63 11.81 21.01
C ARG A 122 5.14 12.05 22.43
N ARG A 123 5.54 11.20 23.38
CA ARG A 123 5.21 11.31 24.80
C ARG A 123 6.31 12.06 25.53
#